data_AF-A0A6B3CIV2-F1
#
_entry.id   AF-A0A6B3CIV2-F1
#
_cell.length_a   1.000
_cell.length_b   1.000
_cell.length_c   1.000
_cell.angle_alpha   90.00
_cell.angle_beta   90.00
_cell.angle_gamma   90.00
#
_symmetry.space_group_name_H-M   'P 1'
#
loop_
_entity.id
_entity.type
_entity.pdbx_description
1 polymer ?
#
loop_
_entity_poly.entity_id
_entity_poly.type
_entity_poly.pdbx_seq_one_letter_code
_entity_poly.pdbx_strand_id
1 'polypeptide(L)'
;AMIASGVFVTVQFAAFSLVGALLWSYNQGRSFSELGLSSSDNLYPEFILHGLPVVVSGLLVAGILGAAMGSLSSALNSMSNSTVADIIHSFFRSTPSEE
;
A
#
# COMPACT_ATOMS: atom_id res chain seq x y z
N ALA A 1 -21.10 5.58 0.43
CA ALA A 1 -19.71 5.19 0.77
C ALA A 1 -19.05 4.38 -0.34
N MET A 2 -19.59 3.20 -0.71
CA MET A 2 -18.97 2.28 -1.69
C MET A 2 -18.73 2.88 -3.09
N ILE A 3 -19.67 3.65 -3.64
CA ILE A 3 -19.50 4.29 -4.96
C ILE A 3 -18.41 5.36 -4.93
N ALA A 4 -18.38 6.18 -3.88
CA ALA A 4 -17.37 7.23 -3.70
C ALA A 4 -15.96 6.64 -3.50
N SER A 5 -15.83 5.57 -2.72
CA SER A 5 -14.56 4.84 -2.58
C SER A 5 -14.15 4.19 -3.90
N GLY A 6 -15.09 3.64 -4.67
CA GLY A 6 -14.82 3.08 -5.99
C GLY A 6 -14.23 4.11 -6.94
N VAL A 7 -14.87 5.28 -7.06
CA VAL A 7 -14.36 6.39 -7.89
C VAL A 7 -12.96 6.83 -7.45
N PHE A 8 -12.73 6.99 -6.15
CA PHE A 8 -11.42 7.38 -5.61
C PHE A 8 -10.32 6.36 -5.97
N VAL A 9 -10.61 5.07 -5.82
CA VAL A 9 -9.67 3.99 -6.15
C VAL A 9 -9.39 3.95 -7.65
N THR A 10 -10.39 4.11 -8.51
CA THR A 10 -10.19 4.17 -9.97
C THR A 10 -9.26 5.32 -10.35
N VAL A 11 -9.47 6.51 -9.79
CA VAL A 11 -8.61 7.67 -10.03
C VAL A 11 -7.18 7.41 -9.55
N GLN A 12 -7.02 6.80 -8.37
CA GLN A 12 -5.70 6.45 -7.83
C GLN A 12 -4.95 5.45 -8.70
N PHE A 13 -5.62 4.40 -9.18
CA PHE A 13 -5.05 3.43 -10.11
C PHE A 13 -4.67 4.06 -11.45
N ALA A 14 -5.53 4.92 -12.01
CA ALA A 14 -5.25 5.65 -13.24
C ALA A 14 -4.02 6.57 -13.08
N ALA A 15 -3.91 7.28 -11.95
CA ALA A 15 -2.76 8.12 -11.65
C ALA A 15 -1.45 7.32 -11.55
N PHE A 16 -1.44 6.20 -10.81
CA PHE A 16 -0.25 5.34 -10.73
C PHE A 16 0.09 4.70 -12.08
N SER A 17 -0.90 4.28 -12.86
CA SER A 17 -0.66 3.76 -14.22
C SER A 17 -0.05 4.82 -15.14
N LEU A 18 -0.53 6.07 -15.07
CA LEU A 18 0.00 7.18 -15.82
C LEU A 18 1.47 7.48 -15.45
N VAL A 19 1.81 7.46 -14.16
CA VAL A 19 3.20 7.62 -13.71
C VAL A 19 4.08 6.49 -14.29
N GLY A 20 3.59 5.25 -14.31
CA GLY A 20 4.31 4.13 -14.93
C GLY A 20 4.56 4.34 -16.42
N ALA A 21 3.56 4.84 -17.15
CA ALA A 21 3.70 5.18 -18.56
C ALA A 21 4.68 6.34 -18.79
N LEU A 22 4.67 7.37 -17.93
CA LEU A 22 5.63 8.47 -17.97
C LEU A 22 7.05 8.00 -17.68
N LEU A 23 7.25 7.09 -16.73
CA LEU A 23 8.55 6.48 -16.45
C LEU A 23 9.06 5.66 -17.63
N TRP A 24 8.19 4.93 -18.30
CA TRP A 24 8.54 4.22 -19.53
C TRP A 24 9.01 5.18 -20.63
N SER A 25 8.30 6.30 -20.82
CA SER A 25 8.68 7.34 -21.78
C SER A 25 9.98 8.05 -21.39
N TYR A 26 10.18 8.36 -20.10
CA TYR A 26 11.39 8.97 -19.55
C TYR A 26 12.63 8.07 -19.74
N ASN A 27 12.46 6.76 -19.60
CA ASN A 27 13.52 5.77 -19.78
C ASN A 27 13.76 5.40 -21.26
N GLN A 28 13.03 6.01 -22.19
CA GLN A 28 13.07 5.71 -23.64
C GLN A 28 12.79 4.24 -23.98
N GLY A 29 11.98 3.57 -23.16
CA GLY A 29 11.68 2.15 -23.35
C GLY A 29 12.84 1.18 -23.12
N ARG A 30 13.94 1.62 -22.48
CA ARG A 30 15.04 0.73 -22.09
C ARG A 30 14.57 -0.41 -21.19
N SER A 31 15.16 -1.59 -21.40
CA SER A 31 14.90 -2.76 -20.57
C SER A 31 15.44 -2.58 -19.15
N PHE A 32 14.86 -3.30 -18.19
CA PHE A 32 15.27 -3.24 -16.78
C PHE A 32 16.76 -3.57 -16.59
N SER A 33 17.29 -4.50 -17.40
CA SER A 33 18.71 -4.87 -17.41
C SER A 33 19.62 -3.70 -17.82
N GLU A 34 19.21 -2.91 -18.83
CA GLU A 34 19.97 -1.74 -19.29
C GLU A 34 19.93 -0.56 -18.31
N LEU A 35 18.92 -0.53 -17.44
CA LEU A 35 18.80 0.42 -16.32
C LEU A 35 19.58 -0.04 -15.08
N GLY A 36 20.21 -1.23 -15.11
CA GLY A 36 20.87 -1.81 -13.94
C GLY A 36 19.90 -2.27 -12.85
N LEU A 37 18.60 -2.43 -13.18
CA LEU A 37 17.57 -2.83 -12.24
C LEU A 37 17.38 -4.35 -12.27
N SER A 38 17.48 -4.97 -11.10
CA SER A 38 17.26 -6.42 -10.95
C SER A 38 15.82 -6.86 -11.16
N SER A 39 14.84 -5.97 -10.90
CA SER A 39 13.41 -6.25 -10.94
C SER A 39 12.61 -5.02 -11.37
N SER A 40 11.42 -5.25 -11.94
CA SER A 40 10.46 -4.17 -12.27
C SER A 40 10.03 -3.36 -11.05
N ASP A 41 9.99 -3.99 -9.88
CA ASP A 41 9.52 -3.38 -8.63
C ASP A 41 10.46 -2.27 -8.14
N ASN A 42 11.71 -2.27 -8.58
CA ASN A 42 12.71 -1.26 -8.21
C ASN A 42 12.62 0.00 -9.07
N LEU A 43 11.85 0.00 -10.17
CA LEU A 43 11.75 1.15 -11.07
C LEU A 43 11.24 2.41 -10.38
N TYR A 44 10.19 2.26 -9.55
CA TYR A 44 9.60 3.37 -8.81
C TYR A 44 10.52 3.90 -7.70
N PRO A 45 11.05 3.05 -6.80
CA PRO A 45 12.02 3.48 -5.80
C PRO A 45 13.24 4.17 -6.39
N GLU A 46 13.79 3.63 -7.48
CA GLU A 46 14.97 4.21 -8.15
C GLU A 46 14.68 5.63 -8.65
N PHE A 47 13.54 5.85 -9.30
CA PHE A 47 13.14 7.19 -9.75
C PHE A 47 12.86 8.14 -8.59
N ILE A 48 12.21 7.66 -7.52
CA ILE A 48 11.94 8.49 -6.34
C ILE A 48 13.24 8.95 -5.70
N LEU A 49 14.25 8.09 -5.60
CA LEU A 49 15.50 8.40 -4.91
C LEU A 49 16.48 9.21 -5.77
N HIS A 50 16.58 8.91 -7.07
CA HIS A 50 17.60 9.52 -7.95
C HIS A 50 17.03 10.47 -9.00
N GLY A 51 15.73 10.42 -9.30
CA GLY A 51 15.08 11.22 -10.34
C GLY A 51 14.42 12.52 -9.86
N LEU A 52 14.29 12.72 -8.53
CA LEU A 52 13.58 13.86 -7.95
C LEU A 52 14.50 14.70 -7.03
N PRO A 53 14.17 15.99 -6.81
CA PRO A 53 14.86 16.80 -5.81
C PRO A 53 14.72 16.20 -4.41
N VAL A 54 15.79 16.25 -3.62
CA VAL A 54 15.91 15.60 -2.29
C VAL A 54 14.70 15.83 -1.36
N VAL A 55 14.12 17.03 -1.38
CA VAL A 55 12.96 17.38 -0.52
C VAL A 55 11.71 16.63 -0.95
N VAL A 56 11.45 16.55 -2.26
CA VAL A 56 10.28 15.88 -2.82
C VAL A 56 10.39 14.37 -2.62
N SER A 57 11.58 13.81 -2.85
CA SER A 57 11.88 12.40 -2.57
C SER A 57 11.62 12.06 -1.11
N GLY A 58 12.16 12.84 -0.18
CA GLY A 58 11.97 12.63 1.26
C GLY A 58 10.50 12.70 1.68
N LEU A 59 9.74 13.66 1.12
CA LEU A 59 8.30 13.79 1.39
C LEU A 59 7.51 12.59 0.86
N LEU A 60 7.82 12.11 -0.34
CA LEU A 60 7.18 10.92 -0.92
C LEU A 60 7.48 9.68 -0.08
N VAL A 61 8.73 9.46 0.28
CA VAL A 61 9.13 8.32 1.13
C VAL A 61 8.41 8.38 2.47
N ALA A 62 8.37 9.54 3.13
CA ALA A 62 7.63 9.73 4.37
C ALA A 62 6.12 9.46 4.21
N GLY A 63 5.52 9.91 3.11
CA GLY A 63 4.12 9.66 2.79
C GLY A 63 3.80 8.18 2.57
N ILE A 64 4.66 7.45 1.85
CA ILE A 64 4.52 6.00 1.63
C ILE A 64 4.60 5.25 2.97
N LEU A 65 5.57 5.58 3.82
CA LEU A 65 5.70 4.98 5.15
C LEU A 65 4.47 5.28 6.02
N GLY A 66 3.97 6.52 6.00
CA GLY A 66 2.74 6.90 6.70
C GLY A 66 1.51 6.12 6.22
N ALA A 67 1.34 5.98 4.91
CA ALA A 67 0.26 5.19 4.31
C ALA A 67 0.36 3.71 4.69
N ALA A 68 1.56 3.13 4.66
CA ALA A 68 1.81 1.75 5.06
C ALA A 68 1.46 1.53 6.55
N MET A 69 1.83 2.47 7.43
CA MET A 69 1.52 2.41 8.85
C MET A 69 0.01 2.49 9.12
N GLY A 70 -0.72 3.30 8.34
CA GLY A 70 -2.19 3.36 8.42
C GLY A 70 -2.85 2.02 8.10
N SER A 71 -2.42 1.36 7.02
CA SER A 71 -2.89 0.01 6.65
C SER A 71 -2.52 -1.03 7.70
N LEU A 72 -1.31 -0.97 8.25
CA LEU A 72 -0.83 -1.89 9.29
C LEU A 72 -1.64 -1.75 10.59
N SER A 73 -1.91 -0.52 11.02
CA SER A 73 -2.73 -0.25 12.20
C SER A 73 -4.16 -0.78 12.04
N SER A 74 -4.76 -0.57 10.87
CA SER A 74 -6.10 -1.11 10.54
C SER A 74 -6.12 -2.64 10.55
N ALA A 75 -5.09 -3.28 10.00
CA ALA A 75 -4.94 -4.73 9.99
C ALA A 75 -4.82 -5.29 11.42
N LEU A 76 -3.97 -4.68 12.26
CA LEU A 76 -3.80 -5.07 13.67
C LEU A 76 -5.12 -4.91 14.45
N ASN A 77 -5.81 -3.79 14.29
CA ASN A 77 -7.11 -3.56 14.94
C ASN A 77 -8.14 -4.61 14.53
N SER A 78 -8.20 -4.96 13.25
CA SER A 78 -9.12 -5.99 12.74
C SER A 78 -8.79 -7.38 13.27
N MET A 79 -7.51 -7.74 13.36
CA MET A 79 -7.05 -9.02 13.92
C MET A 79 -7.31 -9.12 15.42
N SER A 80 -7.06 -8.06 16.19
CA SER A 80 -7.38 -8.04 17.61
C SER A 80 -8.89 -8.18 17.85
N ASN A 81 -9.71 -7.48 17.06
CA ASN A 81 -11.16 -7.60 17.16
C ASN A 81 -11.66 -9.02 16.85
N SER A 82 -11.18 -9.64 15.75
CA SER A 82 -11.54 -11.03 15.43
C SER A 82 -11.02 -12.01 16.47
N THR A 83 -9.82 -11.80 17.03
CA THR A 83 -9.29 -12.66 18.11
C THR A 83 -10.17 -12.61 19.35
N VAL A 84 -10.59 -11.41 19.78
CA VAL A 84 -11.47 -11.28 20.95
C VAL A 84 -12.86 -11.88 20.67
N ALA A 85 -13.46 -11.52 19.53
CA ALA A 85 -14.82 -11.93 19.19
C ALA A 85 -14.94 -13.43 18.88
N ASP A 86 -13.99 -13.99 18.14
CA ASP A 86 -14.08 -15.34 17.60
C ASP A 86 -13.36 -16.36 18.49
N ILE A 87 -12.20 -16.00 19.05
CA ILE A 87 -11.40 -16.92 19.86
C ILE A 87 -11.76 -16.76 21.33
N ILE A 88 -11.60 -15.57 21.91
CA ILE A 88 -11.77 -15.37 23.36
C ILE A 88 -13.23 -15.57 23.77
N HIS A 89 -14.20 -14.91 23.14
CA HIS A 89 -15.60 -15.10 23.50
C HIS A 89 -16.11 -16.52 23.24
N SER A 90 -15.61 -17.22 22.21
CA SER A 90 -15.99 -18.62 21.95
C SER A 90 -15.40 -19.58 22.98
N PHE A 91 -14.12 -19.42 23.35
CA PHE A 91 -13.46 -20.30 24.32
C PHE A 91 -13.91 -20.06 25.77
N PHE A 92 -14.27 -18.81 26.12
CA PHE A 92 -14.61 -18.43 27.50
C PHE A 92 -16.12 -18.33 27.77
N ARG A 93 -16.99 -18.47 26.76
CA ARG A 93 -18.41 -18.79 26.99
C ARG A 93 -18.55 -20.26 27.36
N SER A 94 -18.27 -20.56 28.62
CA SER A 94 -18.93 -21.67 29.30
C SER A 94 -20.44 -21.41 29.22
N THR A 95 -21.18 -22.38 28.66
CA THR A 95 -22.64 -22.46 28.67
C THR A 95 -23.21 -21.95 30.00
N PRO A 96 -24.06 -20.90 30.03
CA PRO A 96 -25.00 -20.76 31.13
C PRO A 96 -25.88 -22.00 31.07
N SER A 97 -25.81 -22.83 32.11
CA SER A 97 -26.80 -23.85 32.36
C SER A 97 -28.15 -23.16 32.50
N GLU A 98 -29.03 -23.32 31.50
CA GLU A 98 -30.46 -23.10 31.68
C GLU A 98 -30.98 -24.22 32.60
N GLU A 99 -31.40 -23.85 33.81
CA GLU A 99 -32.33 -24.63 34.64
C GLU A 99 -33.77 -24.38 34.19
#